data_AF-A0A6C0BBX5-F1
#
_entry.id   AF-A0A6C0BBX5-F1
#
_cell.length_a   1.000
_cell.length_b   1.000
_cell.length_c   1.000
_cell.angle_alpha   90.00
_cell.angle_beta   90.00
_cell.angle_gamma   90.00
#
_symmetry.space_group_name_H-M   'P 1'
#
loop_
_entity.id
_entity.type
_entity.pdbx_description
1 polymer ?
#
loop_
_entity_poly.entity_id
_entity_poly.type
_entity_poly.pdbx_seq_one_letter_code
_entity_poly.pdbx_strand_id
1 'polypeptide(L)'
;MSSYQEAFEKPAMKTGMDAENPQSYDQAAYAYQHVRAARHILGLVGGNEVSGIQGSRVDLESDLQGITRPTTRGNDRQHQPLYVKQGMIERKNAKYTTPLKINVEPVHQPTYQMWAYPATLAPEPFRKEACQNPEKF
;
A
#
# COMPACT_ATOMS: atom_id res chain seq x y z
N MET A 1 -6.55 -22.86 -0.90
CA MET A 1 -6.12 -22.45 -2.27
C MET A 1 -4.60 -22.51 -2.31
N SER A 2 -4.06 -23.27 -3.25
CA SER A 2 -2.66 -23.71 -3.30
C SER A 2 -1.71 -22.54 -3.64
N SER A 3 -0.68 -22.32 -2.81
CA SER A 3 0.31 -21.24 -2.91
C SER A 3 1.24 -21.32 -4.13
N TYR A 4 1.19 -22.42 -4.89
CA TYR A 4 2.14 -22.68 -5.98
C TYR A 4 1.82 -21.95 -7.28
N GLN A 5 0.59 -21.44 -7.47
CA GLN A 5 0.21 -20.73 -8.70
C GLN A 5 0.58 -19.23 -8.66
N GLU A 6 0.75 -18.63 -7.48
CA GLU A 6 1.17 -17.22 -7.34
C GLU A 6 2.63 -16.99 -7.78
N ALA A 7 3.45 -18.04 -7.80
CA ALA A 7 4.85 -17.96 -8.23
C ALA A 7 5.03 -17.85 -9.77
N PHE A 8 3.96 -18.05 -10.55
CA PHE A 8 4.02 -18.11 -12.01
C PHE A 8 3.06 -17.11 -12.65
N GLU A 9 3.12 -15.84 -12.25
CA GLU A 9 2.56 -14.79 -13.08
C GLU A 9 3.42 -14.67 -14.34
N LYS A 10 2.80 -14.86 -15.51
CA LYS A 10 3.51 -14.75 -16.79
C LYS A 10 3.89 -13.28 -16.99
N PRO A 11 5.17 -12.94 -17.20
CA PRO A 11 5.54 -11.58 -17.55
C PRO A 11 4.81 -11.15 -18.83
N ALA A 12 4.43 -9.89 -18.92
CA ALA A 12 3.82 -9.34 -20.11
C ALA A 12 4.71 -9.63 -21.33
N MET A 13 4.12 -10.08 -22.44
CA MET A 13 4.86 -10.34 -23.68
C MET A 13 5.60 -9.06 -24.11
N LYS A 14 6.93 -9.15 -24.23
CA LYS A 14 7.76 -8.08 -24.81
C LYS A 14 7.33 -7.81 -26.25
N THR A 15 7.06 -6.56 -26.59
CA THR A 15 6.76 -6.13 -27.97
C THR A 15 7.71 -5.03 -28.41
N GLY A 16 8.29 -5.15 -29.61
CA GLY A 16 9.16 -4.12 -30.21
C GLY A 16 10.65 -4.26 -29.82
N MET A 17 11.33 -3.12 -29.60
CA MET A 17 12.78 -3.03 -29.30
C MET A 17 13.26 -3.96 -28.18
N ASP A 18 12.42 -4.24 -27.18
CA ASP A 18 12.75 -5.12 -26.07
C ASP A 18 12.90 -6.59 -26.47
N ALA A 19 12.28 -7.01 -27.59
CA ALA A 19 12.44 -8.34 -28.16
C ALA A 19 13.75 -8.48 -28.97
N GLU A 20 14.27 -7.38 -29.51
CA GLU A 20 15.47 -7.37 -30.35
C GLU A 20 16.76 -7.24 -29.52
N ASN A 21 16.68 -6.72 -28.28
CA ASN A 21 17.84 -6.57 -27.42
C ASN A 21 18.10 -7.83 -26.56
N PRO A 22 19.18 -8.60 -26.83
CA PRO A 22 19.51 -9.82 -26.07
C PRO A 22 19.93 -9.56 -24.62
N GLN A 23 20.15 -8.30 -24.23
CA GLN A 23 20.50 -7.90 -22.86
C GLN A 23 19.28 -7.37 -22.07
N SER A 24 18.06 -7.44 -22.61
CA SER A 24 16.86 -6.97 -21.89
C SER A 24 16.40 -8.02 -20.88
N TYR A 25 16.34 -7.65 -19.60
CA TYR A 25 15.84 -8.51 -18.52
C TYR A 25 14.42 -8.13 -18.15
N ASP A 26 13.53 -9.12 -18.09
CA ASP A 26 12.20 -8.91 -17.48
C ASP A 26 12.37 -8.80 -15.98
N GLN A 27 12.07 -7.62 -15.45
CA GLN A 27 11.97 -7.42 -14.02
C GLN A 27 10.53 -7.67 -13.61
N ALA A 28 10.28 -8.79 -12.95
CA ALA A 28 8.96 -9.07 -12.45
C ALA A 28 8.61 -8.13 -11.29
N ALA A 29 7.36 -7.66 -11.21
CA ALA A 29 6.91 -6.77 -10.14
C ALA A 29 7.12 -7.36 -8.74
N TYR A 30 7.06 -8.70 -8.61
CA TYR A 30 7.34 -9.39 -7.35
C TYR A 30 8.78 -9.23 -6.85
N ALA A 31 9.73 -8.90 -7.74
CA ALA A 31 11.11 -8.64 -7.35
C ALA A 31 11.22 -7.37 -6.48
N TYR A 32 10.24 -6.47 -6.59
CA TYR A 32 10.22 -5.20 -5.87
C TYR A 32 9.18 -5.15 -4.77
N GLN A 33 8.07 -5.89 -4.90
CA GLN A 33 6.99 -5.85 -3.94
C GLN A 33 6.30 -7.20 -3.78
N HIS A 34 5.97 -7.57 -2.54
CA HIS A 34 5.19 -8.77 -2.29
C HIS A 34 3.76 -8.61 -2.83
N VAL A 35 3.23 -9.65 -3.50
CA VAL A 35 1.87 -9.67 -4.09
C VAL A 35 0.80 -9.32 -3.07
N ARG A 36 0.99 -9.75 -1.81
CA ARG A 36 0.15 -9.40 -0.66
C ARG A 36 0.95 -8.58 0.32
N ALA A 37 1.17 -7.31 0.00
CA ALA A 37 1.84 -6.40 0.91
C ALA A 37 0.96 -6.18 2.15
N ALA A 38 1.55 -6.32 3.33
CA ALA A 38 0.88 -6.22 4.61
C ALA A 38 1.79 -5.56 5.65
N ARG A 39 1.17 -5.01 6.70
CA ARG A 39 1.79 -4.30 7.82
C ARG A 39 2.05 -5.22 8.98
N HIS A 40 3.16 -5.03 9.67
CA HIS A 40 3.47 -5.77 10.88
C HIS A 40 2.56 -5.30 12.03
N ILE A 41 1.93 -6.25 12.73
CA ILE A 41 0.98 -5.92 13.82
C ILE A 41 1.60 -5.09 14.95
N LEU A 42 2.90 -5.26 15.23
CA LEU A 42 3.59 -4.50 16.27
C LEU A 42 4.02 -3.09 15.80
N GLY A 43 3.81 -2.77 14.52
CA GLY A 43 4.25 -1.54 13.89
C GLY A 43 5.76 -1.49 13.73
N LEU A 44 6.23 -1.51 12.49
CA LEU A 44 7.60 -1.13 12.17
C LEU A 44 7.65 0.37 11.80
N VAL A 45 8.84 0.96 11.87
CA VAL A 45 9.04 2.31 11.36
C VAL A 45 9.52 2.21 9.92
N GLY A 46 8.64 2.53 8.98
CA GLY A 46 8.95 2.59 7.55
C GLY A 46 8.46 1.40 6.72
N GLY A 47 8.78 1.41 5.43
CA GLY A 47 8.34 0.39 4.47
C GLY A 47 6.81 0.37 4.32
N ASN A 48 6.23 -0.84 4.33
CA ASN A 48 4.80 -1.10 4.17
C ASN A 48 3.92 -0.47 5.28
N GLU A 49 4.52 -0.02 6.39
CA GLU A 49 3.82 0.64 7.49
C GLU A 49 3.37 2.06 7.14
N VAL A 50 4.03 2.68 6.17
CA VAL A 50 3.62 3.96 5.62
C VAL A 50 2.44 3.74 4.68
N SER A 51 1.39 4.55 4.82
CA SER A 51 0.26 4.52 3.89
C SER A 51 0.71 4.73 2.46
N GLY A 52 0.26 3.85 1.58
CA GLY A 52 0.32 4.09 0.15
C GLY A 52 -0.70 5.15 -0.27
N ILE A 53 -0.61 5.58 -1.51
CA ILE A 53 -1.64 6.40 -2.16
C ILE A 53 -2.70 5.51 -2.80
N GLN A 54 -3.98 5.90 -2.75
CA GLN A 54 -5.05 5.17 -3.43
C GLN A 54 -4.93 5.21 -4.96
N GLY A 55 -4.51 6.35 -5.52
CA GLY A 55 -4.24 6.52 -6.93
C GLY A 55 -2.92 5.91 -7.40
N SER A 56 -2.54 6.22 -8.64
CA SER A 56 -1.26 5.80 -9.20
C SER A 56 -0.09 6.53 -8.52
N ARG A 57 0.84 5.76 -7.94
CA ARG A 57 2.08 6.31 -7.36
C ARG A 57 2.95 6.99 -8.42
N VAL A 58 3.00 6.45 -9.63
CA VAL A 58 3.79 7.03 -10.73
C VAL A 58 3.30 8.42 -11.09
N ASP A 59 1.97 8.61 -11.14
CA ASP A 59 1.37 9.90 -11.47
C ASP A 59 1.60 10.93 -10.35
N LEU A 60 1.51 10.49 -9.09
CA LEU A 60 1.84 11.32 -7.94
C LEU A 60 3.29 11.80 -7.97
N GLU A 61 4.25 10.89 -8.13
CA GLU A 61 5.68 11.24 -8.16
C GLU A 61 5.98 12.18 -9.34
N SER A 62 5.37 11.93 -10.50
CA SER A 62 5.48 12.81 -11.66
C SER A 62 4.90 14.21 -11.40
N ASP A 63 3.81 14.32 -10.64
CA ASP A 63 3.21 15.59 -10.25
C ASP A 63 4.02 16.36 -9.20
N LEU A 64 4.61 15.64 -8.24
CA LEU A 64 5.53 16.18 -7.24
C LEU A 64 6.81 16.70 -7.88
N GLN A 65 7.35 15.97 -8.88
CA GLN A 65 8.46 16.42 -9.72
C GLN A 65 8.07 17.54 -10.69
N GLY A 66 6.78 17.83 -10.83
CA GLY A 66 6.27 18.92 -11.66
C GLY A 66 6.22 18.63 -13.16
N ILE A 67 6.41 17.39 -13.57
CA ILE A 67 6.43 16.97 -14.98
C ILE A 67 5.04 17.09 -15.63
N THR A 68 3.99 16.75 -14.87
CA THR A 68 2.59 16.80 -15.33
C THR A 68 2.05 18.23 -15.49
N ARG A 69 2.78 19.23 -15.00
CA ARG A 69 2.36 20.64 -14.98
C ARG A 69 2.56 21.28 -16.37
N PRO A 70 1.64 22.14 -16.83
CA PRO A 70 1.84 22.86 -18.09
C PRO A 70 3.06 23.79 -18.00
N THR A 71 3.80 23.90 -19.10
CA THR A 71 5.03 24.71 -19.18
C THR A 71 4.78 26.22 -19.16
N THR A 72 3.53 26.66 -19.38
CA THR A 72 3.16 28.08 -19.47
C THR A 72 2.76 28.63 -18.11
N ARG A 73 3.33 29.77 -17.69
CA ARG A 73 2.99 30.48 -16.44
C ARG A 73 1.75 31.38 -16.52
N GLY A 74 0.99 31.33 -17.62
CA GLY A 74 -0.21 32.15 -17.79
C GLY A 74 -1.29 31.83 -16.75
N ASN A 75 -2.02 32.84 -16.29
CA ASN A 75 -3.02 32.72 -15.21
C ASN A 75 -4.08 31.64 -15.50
N ASP A 76 -4.50 31.45 -16.75
CA ASP A 76 -5.51 30.45 -17.13
C ASP A 76 -5.05 28.99 -16.97
N ARG A 77 -3.74 28.78 -16.86
CA ARG A 77 -3.10 27.46 -16.71
C ARG A 77 -2.21 27.39 -15.48
N GLN A 78 -2.31 28.36 -14.57
CA GLN A 78 -1.54 28.38 -13.34
C GLN A 78 -1.88 27.17 -12.47
N HIS A 79 -0.84 26.61 -11.87
CA HIS A 79 -0.96 25.60 -10.83
C HIS A 79 -1.74 26.22 -9.67
N GLN A 80 -2.98 25.76 -9.45
CA GLN A 80 -3.71 26.12 -8.25
C GLN A 80 -3.07 25.37 -7.07
N PRO A 81 -2.74 26.07 -5.97
CA PRO A 81 -2.28 25.40 -4.77
C PRO A 81 -3.37 24.45 -4.30
N LEU A 82 -2.95 23.27 -3.82
CA LEU A 82 -3.89 22.32 -3.25
C LEU A 82 -4.52 22.96 -2.03
N TYR A 83 -5.84 22.89 -1.94
CA TYR A 83 -6.54 23.25 -0.71
C TYR A 83 -6.12 22.26 0.38
N VAL A 84 -5.92 22.77 1.60
CA VAL A 84 -5.51 21.95 2.74
C VAL A 84 -6.56 20.86 2.97
N LYS A 85 -6.16 19.58 2.90
CA LYS A 85 -7.00 18.36 3.01
C LYS A 85 -7.83 17.96 1.77
N GLN A 86 -7.35 18.22 0.55
CA GLN A 86 -7.96 17.61 -0.64
C GLN A 86 -7.48 16.16 -0.84
N GLY A 87 -8.43 15.22 -0.97
CA GLY A 87 -8.17 13.82 -1.32
C GLY A 87 -7.90 13.61 -2.81
N MET A 88 -8.05 14.63 -3.66
CA MET A 88 -7.85 14.51 -5.11
C MET A 88 -7.10 15.72 -5.67
N ILE A 89 -6.06 15.45 -6.46
CA ILE A 89 -5.34 16.42 -7.27
C ILE A 89 -5.91 16.35 -8.68
N GLU A 90 -6.43 17.47 -9.19
CA GLU A 90 -6.86 17.58 -10.58
C GLU A 90 -5.91 18.51 -11.35
N ARG A 91 -5.31 18.01 -12.44
CA ARG A 91 -4.45 18.77 -13.35
C ARG A 91 -5.10 18.88 -14.72
N LYS A 92 -5.39 20.12 -15.12
CA LYS A 92 -5.82 20.46 -16.48
C LYS A 92 -4.57 20.74 -17.31
N ASN A 93 -4.30 19.92 -18.31
CA ASN A 93 -3.17 20.09 -19.21
C ASN A 93 -3.63 19.80 -20.64
N ALA A 94 -3.22 20.64 -21.60
CA ALA A 94 -3.60 20.54 -23.00
C ALA A 94 -3.14 19.24 -23.69
N LYS A 95 -2.12 18.55 -23.12
CA LYS A 95 -1.67 17.24 -23.63
C LYS A 95 -2.70 16.13 -23.40
N TYR A 96 -3.58 16.29 -22.42
CA TYR A 96 -4.60 15.29 -22.09
C TYR A 96 -5.99 15.84 -22.45
N THR A 97 -6.78 15.05 -23.17
CA THR A 97 -8.18 15.40 -23.48
C THR A 97 -9.04 15.45 -22.22
N THR A 98 -8.69 14.64 -21.22
CA THR A 98 -9.32 14.63 -19.89
C THR A 98 -8.35 15.19 -18.84
N PRO A 99 -8.84 15.91 -17.81
CA PRO A 99 -7.99 16.34 -16.71
C PRO A 99 -7.42 15.12 -15.98
N LEU A 100 -6.12 15.14 -15.69
CA LEU A 100 -5.46 14.11 -14.90
C LEU A 100 -5.98 14.22 -13.47
N LYS A 101 -6.54 13.13 -12.93
CA LYS A 101 -7.07 13.05 -11.57
C LYS A 101 -6.24 12.05 -10.77
N ILE A 102 -5.62 12.51 -9.69
CA ILE A 102 -4.79 11.69 -8.81
C ILE A 102 -5.45 11.69 -7.44
N ASN A 103 -5.94 10.54 -6.99
CA ASN A 103 -6.48 10.38 -5.64
C ASN A 103 -5.31 10.19 -4.65
N VAL A 104 -5.17 11.12 -3.70
CA VAL A 104 -4.09 11.19 -2.69
C VAL A 104 -4.53 10.66 -1.33
N GLU A 105 -5.70 10.02 -1.23
CA GLU A 105 -6.14 9.43 0.02
C GLU A 105 -5.17 8.32 0.47
N PRO A 106 -4.74 8.35 1.74
CA PRO A 106 -3.81 7.37 2.27
C PRO A 106 -4.50 6.01 2.46
N VAL A 107 -4.00 5.00 1.76
CA VAL A 107 -4.47 3.61 1.88
C VAL A 107 -3.47 2.82 2.72
N HIS A 108 -3.97 2.38 3.87
CA HIS A 108 -3.22 1.53 4.77
C HIS A 108 -3.37 0.06 4.36
N GLN A 109 -2.26 -0.68 4.31
CA GLN A 109 -2.28 -2.12 4.04
C GLN A 109 -2.87 -2.90 5.25
N PRO A 110 -3.38 -4.13 5.08
CA PRO A 110 -3.86 -4.93 6.21
C PRO A 110 -2.72 -5.28 7.17
N THR A 111 -3.01 -5.36 8.47
CA THR A 111 -2.04 -5.82 9.47
C THR A 111 -2.00 -7.35 9.52
N TYR A 112 -0.81 -7.93 9.66
CA TYR A 112 -0.61 -9.36 9.86
C TYR A 112 0.42 -9.62 10.97
N GLN A 113 0.25 -10.77 11.63
CA GLN A 113 1.20 -11.25 12.63
C GLN A 113 2.18 -12.20 11.96
N MET A 114 3.46 -11.78 11.86
CA MET A 114 4.52 -12.61 11.27
C MET A 114 4.82 -13.87 12.09
N TRP A 115 4.74 -13.74 13.42
CA TRP A 115 5.06 -14.82 14.36
C TRP A 115 3.86 -15.10 15.25
N ALA A 116 3.25 -16.28 15.09
CA ALA A 116 2.21 -16.72 16.00
C ALA A 116 2.82 -16.94 17.41
N TYR A 117 2.19 -16.38 18.44
CA TYR A 117 2.53 -16.77 19.81
C TYR A 117 2.09 -18.21 20.04
N PRO A 118 2.88 -19.03 20.75
CA PRO A 118 2.41 -20.34 21.16
C PRO A 118 1.13 -20.15 21.99
N ALA A 119 0.13 -20.99 21.74
CA ALA A 119 -1.11 -20.95 22.50
C ALA A 119 -0.79 -21.24 23.98
N THR A 120 -0.94 -20.24 24.84
CA THR A 120 -0.87 -20.45 26.28
C THR A 120 -2.23 -20.95 26.76
N LEU A 121 -2.25 -22.11 27.40
CA LEU A 121 -3.45 -22.58 28.09
C LEU A 121 -3.82 -21.58 29.18
N ALA A 122 -5.12 -21.27 29.30
CA ALA A 122 -5.60 -20.48 30.41
C ALA A 122 -5.28 -21.19 31.74
N PRO A 123 -4.93 -20.45 32.81
CA PRO A 123 -4.73 -21.05 34.12
C PRO A 123 -6.03 -21.71 34.59
N GLU A 124 -5.89 -22.73 35.44
CA GLU A 124 -7.04 -23.33 36.08
C GLU A 124 -7.90 -22.27 36.78
N PRO A 125 -9.24 -22.42 36.77
CA PRO A 125 -10.13 -21.44 37.39
C PRO A 125 -9.78 -21.28 38.87
N PHE A 126 -9.76 -20.02 39.31
CA PHE A 126 -9.46 -19.67 40.70
C PHE A 126 -10.46 -20.36 41.65
N ARG A 127 -9.97 -21.33 42.42
CA ARG A 127 -10.75 -21.97 43.49
C ARG A 127 -10.68 -21.09 44.74
N LYS A 128 -11.79 -20.42 45.07
CA LYS A 128 -11.97 -19.82 46.40
C LYS A 128 -12.18 -20.93 47.41
N GLU A 129 -11.14 -21.35 48.10
CA GLU A 129 -11.26 -22.09 49.36
C GLU A 129 -11.73 -21.11 50.45
N ALA A 130 -12.99 -20.72 50.39
CA ALA A 130 -13.63 -20.15 51.56
C ALA A 130 -13.81 -21.31 52.55
N CYS A 131 -13.15 -21.24 53.71
CA CYS A 131 -13.57 -22.03 54.86
C CYS A 131 -15.03 -21.66 55.13
N GLN A 132 -15.97 -22.55 54.75
CA GLN A 132 -17.32 -22.44 55.27
C GLN A 132 -17.19 -22.69 56.77
N ASN A 133 -17.45 -21.64 57.55
CA ASN A 133 -17.43 -21.72 59.00
C ASN A 133 -18.40 -22.86 59.42
N PRO A 134 -17.93 -23.93 60.08
CA PRO A 134 -18.76 -25.12 60.33
C PRO A 134 -19.79 -24.95 61.47
N GLU A 135 -20.12 -23.73 61.87
CA GLU A 135 -21.00 -23.42 63.01
C GLU A 135 -22.07 -22.41 62.56
N LYS A 136 -23.38 -22.56 62.79
CA LYS A 136 -24.07 -23.10 63.98
C LYS A 136 -25.55 -23.37 63.64
N PHE A 137 -26.10 -24.47 64.15
CA PHE A 137 -27.52 -24.53 64.55
C PHE A 137 -27.75 -23.60 65.76
#